data_AF-K0XIL3-F1
#
_entry.id   AF-K0XIL3-F1
#
_cell.length_a   1.000
_cell.length_b   1.000
_cell.length_c   1.000
_cell.angle_alpha   90.00
_cell.angle_beta   90.00
_cell.angle_gamma   90.00
#
_symmetry.space_group_name_H-M   'P 1'
#
loop_
_entity.id
_entity.type
_entity.pdbx_description
1 polymer ?
#
loop_
_entity_poly.entity_id
_entity_poly.type
_entity_poly.pdbx_seq_one_letter_code
_entity_poly.pdbx_strand_id
1 'polypeptide(L)'
;MKTFLQTDTIYNRLLLSIKDCRIKCIEDTLYGTNPDLYNALYSDSEKLIYKTKLELYELEWIELHFKKMNEIIDNKFYLSLDREYIISIIAKFYSEFIEKWNKSDFDITIFEEKKRLLKDIINTNCNWDNVIKQMEVAFERDRKMLNKNIEKLKFKEN
;
A
#
# COMPACT_ATOMS: atom_id res chain seq x y z
N MET A 1 11.40 5.02 -30.24
CA MET A 1 10.32 6.02 -30.11
C MET A 1 9.01 5.43 -29.57
N LYS A 2 8.54 4.24 -30.04
CA LYS A 2 7.36 3.55 -29.47
C LYS A 2 7.50 3.17 -27.98
N THR A 3 8.65 2.66 -27.55
CA THR A 3 8.92 2.27 -26.16
C THR A 3 8.88 3.45 -25.19
N PHE A 4 9.44 4.61 -25.58
CA PHE A 4 9.44 5.83 -24.74
C PHE A 4 8.01 6.34 -24.46
N LEU A 5 7.17 6.46 -25.50
CA LEU A 5 5.76 6.87 -25.38
C LEU A 5 4.92 5.91 -24.53
N GLN A 6 5.27 4.61 -24.54
CA GLN A 6 4.60 3.57 -23.77
C GLN A 6 5.02 3.58 -22.29
N THR A 7 6.31 3.78 -22.00
CA THR A 7 6.80 3.97 -20.63
C THR A 7 6.20 5.23 -19.99
N ASP A 8 6.11 6.33 -20.72
CA ASP A 8 5.42 7.56 -20.26
C ASP A 8 3.95 7.29 -19.92
N THR A 9 3.29 6.40 -20.66
CA THR A 9 1.91 6.00 -20.40
C THR A 9 1.77 5.25 -19.07
N ILE A 10 2.70 4.35 -18.74
CA ILE A 10 2.72 3.64 -17.44
C ILE A 10 2.96 4.61 -16.30
N TYR A 11 3.98 5.49 -16.41
CA TYR A 11 4.26 6.49 -15.37
C TYR A 11 3.09 7.45 -15.15
N ASN A 12 2.45 7.93 -16.21
CA ASN A 12 1.26 8.78 -16.07
C ASN A 12 0.12 8.06 -15.33
N ARG A 13 -0.04 6.76 -15.56
CA ARG A 13 -1.05 5.95 -14.87
C ARG A 13 -0.70 5.71 -13.40
N LEU A 14 0.58 5.52 -13.09
CA LEU A 14 1.06 5.49 -11.71
C LEU A 14 0.84 6.84 -11.00
N LEU A 15 1.05 7.97 -11.68
CA LEU A 15 0.77 9.28 -11.11
C LEU A 15 -0.74 9.48 -10.85
N LEU A 16 -1.59 9.04 -11.78
CA LEU A 16 -3.03 9.07 -11.61
C LEU A 16 -3.49 8.18 -10.44
N SER A 17 -2.95 6.97 -10.30
CA SER A 17 -3.31 6.11 -9.17
C SER A 17 -2.92 6.71 -7.83
N ILE A 18 -1.75 7.37 -7.74
CA ILE A 18 -1.34 8.08 -6.51
C ILE A 18 -2.29 9.23 -6.21
N LYS A 19 -2.69 9.98 -7.24
CA LYS A 19 -3.65 11.07 -7.09
C LYS A 19 -4.98 10.54 -6.55
N ASP A 20 -5.48 9.42 -7.10
CA ASP A 20 -6.73 8.80 -6.66
C ASP A 20 -6.64 8.31 -5.20
N CYS A 21 -5.55 7.63 -4.83
CA CYS A 21 -5.31 7.23 -3.44
C CYS A 21 -5.25 8.44 -2.50
N ARG A 22 -4.69 9.57 -2.95
CA ARG A 22 -4.63 10.80 -2.15
C ARG A 22 -5.99 11.46 -1.99
N ILE A 23 -6.81 11.48 -3.05
CA ILE A 23 -8.20 11.96 -2.97
C ILE A 23 -8.95 11.13 -1.93
N LYS A 24 -8.84 9.80 -1.98
CA LYS A 24 -9.47 8.92 -1.00
C LYS A 24 -9.04 9.24 0.43
N CYS A 25 -7.74 9.50 0.65
CA CYS A 25 -7.24 9.88 1.98
C CYS A 25 -7.82 11.22 2.47
N ILE A 26 -7.94 12.21 1.56
CA ILE A 26 -8.58 13.49 1.88
C ILE A 26 -10.05 13.28 2.24
N GLU A 27 -10.77 12.46 1.47
CA GLU A 27 -12.18 12.14 1.74
C GLU A 27 -12.37 11.42 3.08
N ASP A 28 -11.54 10.42 3.37
CA ASP A 28 -11.57 9.69 4.64
C ASP A 28 -11.32 10.63 5.84
N THR A 29 -10.44 11.61 5.66
CA THR A 29 -10.12 12.61 6.70
C THR A 29 -11.25 13.65 6.87
N LEU A 30 -11.79 14.20 5.77
CA LEU A 30 -12.74 15.31 5.83
C LEU A 30 -14.18 14.85 6.10
N TYR A 31 -14.56 13.69 5.56
CA TYR A 31 -15.94 13.20 5.61
C TYR A 31 -16.12 12.05 6.59
N GLY A 32 -15.05 11.60 7.25
CA GLY A 32 -15.11 10.51 8.22
C GLY A 32 -15.55 9.19 7.61
N THR A 33 -15.28 8.97 6.31
CA THR A 33 -15.72 7.75 5.60
C THR A 33 -14.96 6.50 6.04
N ASN A 34 -13.83 6.65 6.73
CA ASN A 34 -13.14 5.57 7.42
C ASN A 34 -13.39 5.69 8.94
N PRO A 35 -14.17 4.77 9.56
CA PRO A 35 -14.50 4.84 10.99
C PRO A 35 -13.28 4.73 11.91
N ASP A 36 -12.26 3.96 11.55
CA ASP A 36 -11.08 3.79 12.39
C ASP A 36 -10.20 5.03 12.38
N LEU A 37 -10.00 5.65 11.21
CA LEU A 37 -9.37 6.96 11.09
C LEU A 37 -10.16 8.03 11.85
N TYR A 38 -11.48 8.12 11.63
CA TYR A 38 -12.33 9.08 12.31
C TYR A 38 -12.18 8.93 13.83
N ASN A 39 -12.34 7.71 14.34
CA ASN A 39 -12.20 7.46 15.77
C ASN A 39 -10.80 7.79 16.30
N ALA A 40 -9.75 7.58 15.50
CA ALA A 40 -8.39 7.98 15.87
C ALA A 40 -8.32 9.51 15.99
N LEU A 41 -8.68 10.24 14.93
CA LEU A 41 -8.58 11.71 14.87
C LEU A 41 -9.34 12.44 15.99
N TYR A 42 -10.40 11.83 16.52
CA TYR A 42 -11.21 12.37 17.62
C TYR A 42 -10.97 11.68 18.97
N SER A 43 -9.93 10.85 19.09
CA SER A 43 -9.50 10.24 20.36
C SER A 43 -8.29 10.95 20.95
N ASP A 44 -7.99 10.64 22.20
CA ASP A 44 -6.80 11.14 22.88
C ASP A 44 -5.53 10.57 22.23
N SER A 45 -4.70 11.46 21.68
CA SER A 45 -3.49 11.12 20.95
C SER A 45 -2.41 10.45 21.79
N GLU A 46 -2.49 10.56 23.13
CA GLU A 46 -1.56 9.89 24.03
C GLU A 46 -1.90 8.41 24.23
N LYS A 47 -3.12 7.98 23.86
CA LYS A 47 -3.55 6.60 24.03
C LYS A 47 -2.93 5.68 22.98
N LEU A 48 -2.60 4.46 23.40
CA LEU A 48 -2.11 3.44 22.47
C LEU A 48 -3.16 3.07 21.40
N ILE A 49 -4.46 3.12 21.74
CA ILE A 49 -5.53 2.83 20.78
C ILE A 49 -5.58 3.84 19.62
N TYR A 50 -5.24 5.11 19.88
CA TYR A 50 -5.11 6.13 18.84
C TYR A 50 -4.03 5.73 17.85
N LYS A 51 -2.83 5.44 18.36
CA LYS A 51 -1.68 5.04 17.55
C LYS A 51 -1.98 3.79 16.71
N THR A 52 -2.56 2.74 17.31
CA THR A 52 -2.87 1.49 16.60
C THR A 52 -3.93 1.67 15.52
N LYS A 53 -4.91 2.58 15.69
CA LYS A 53 -5.89 2.89 14.63
C LYS A 53 -5.27 3.68 13.48
N LEU A 54 -4.33 4.59 13.77
CA LEU A 54 -3.57 5.27 12.72
C LEU A 54 -2.70 4.28 11.93
N GLU A 55 -1.99 3.38 12.61
CA GLU A 55 -1.18 2.33 11.97
C GLU A 55 -2.03 1.43 11.07
N LEU A 56 -3.27 1.10 11.50
CA LEU A 56 -4.21 0.35 10.67
C LEU A 56 -4.61 1.13 9.41
N TYR A 57 -4.95 2.41 9.57
CA TYR A 57 -5.30 3.25 8.44
C TYR A 57 -4.14 3.45 7.45
N GLU A 58 -2.92 3.65 7.95
CA GLU A 58 -1.72 3.75 7.12
C GLU A 58 -1.47 2.46 6.34
N LEU A 59 -1.65 1.29 6.98
CA LEU A 59 -1.56 -0.01 6.30
C LEU A 59 -2.60 -0.14 5.18
N GLU A 60 -3.86 0.24 5.43
CA GLU A 60 -4.92 0.24 4.42
C GLU A 60 -4.61 1.17 3.25
N TRP A 61 -4.02 2.33 3.54
CA TRP A 61 -3.65 3.29 2.51
C TRP A 61 -2.51 2.79 1.62
N ILE A 62 -1.49 2.16 2.20
CA ILE A 62 -0.41 1.50 1.45
C ILE A 62 -0.95 0.34 0.61
N GLU A 63 -1.83 -0.48 1.18
CA GLU A 63 -2.47 -1.57 0.44
C GLU A 63 -3.31 -1.04 -0.74
N LEU A 64 -3.99 0.10 -0.57
CA LEU A 64 -4.74 0.74 -1.66
C LEU A 64 -3.81 1.13 -2.83
N HIS A 65 -2.64 1.71 -2.53
CA HIS A 65 -1.63 1.98 -3.55
C HIS A 65 -1.19 0.71 -4.28
N PHE A 66 -0.92 -0.37 -3.54
CA PHE A 66 -0.56 -1.65 -4.14
C PHE A 66 -1.68 -2.22 -5.04
N LYS A 67 -2.95 -2.17 -4.59
CA LYS A 67 -4.10 -2.61 -5.39
C LYS A 67 -4.23 -1.82 -6.68
N LYS A 68 -4.07 -0.50 -6.64
CA LYS A 68 -4.07 0.34 -7.85
C LYS A 68 -2.93 0.01 -8.81
N MET A 69 -1.78 -0.42 -8.29
CA MET A 69 -0.69 -0.89 -9.12
C MET A 69 -0.99 -2.23 -9.80
N ASN A 70 -1.62 -3.17 -9.08
CA ASN A 70 -2.09 -4.42 -9.67
C ASN A 70 -3.16 -4.18 -10.75
N GLU A 71 -4.07 -3.23 -10.54
CA GLU A 71 -5.04 -2.80 -11.57
C GLU A 71 -4.35 -2.33 -12.86
N ILE A 72 -3.19 -1.68 -12.76
CA ILE A 72 -2.39 -1.26 -13.93
C ILE A 72 -1.76 -2.49 -14.61
N ILE A 73 -1.24 -3.45 -13.85
CA ILE A 73 -0.63 -4.69 -14.37
C ILE A 73 -1.66 -5.52 -15.15
N ASP A 74 -2.87 -5.66 -14.63
CA ASP A 74 -3.92 -6.50 -15.21
C ASP A 74 -4.68 -5.83 -16.36
N ASN A 75 -4.38 -4.56 -16.62
CA ASN A 75 -5.09 -3.80 -17.64
C ASN A 75 -4.69 -4.22 -19.07
N LYS A 76 -5.67 -4.75 -19.80
CA LYS A 76 -5.52 -5.22 -21.19
C LYS A 76 -5.18 -4.12 -22.20
N PHE A 77 -5.20 -2.84 -21.85
CA PHE A 77 -4.76 -1.77 -22.76
C PHE A 77 -3.25 -1.82 -23.10
N TYR A 78 -2.45 -2.60 -22.36
CA TYR A 78 -0.99 -2.71 -22.55
C TYR A 78 -0.54 -3.90 -23.40
N LEU A 79 -1.41 -4.48 -24.23
CA LEU A 79 -1.15 -5.66 -25.08
C LEU A 79 0.15 -5.61 -25.92
N SER A 80 0.75 -4.44 -26.12
CA SER A 80 2.01 -4.27 -26.86
C SER A 80 3.28 -4.32 -25.99
N LEU A 81 3.17 -4.25 -24.67
CA LEU A 81 4.29 -4.31 -23.73
C LEU A 81 4.30 -5.67 -23.04
N ASP A 82 5.49 -6.17 -22.79
CA ASP A 82 5.67 -7.37 -21.97
C ASP A 82 5.16 -7.10 -20.55
N ARG A 83 4.27 -7.96 -20.05
CA ARG A 83 3.74 -7.90 -18.68
C ARG A 83 4.88 -7.86 -17.66
N GLU A 84 5.95 -8.60 -17.90
CA GLU A 84 7.12 -8.66 -17.02
C GLU A 84 7.84 -7.30 -16.94
N TYR A 85 7.90 -6.58 -18.07
CA TYR A 85 8.47 -5.23 -18.12
C TYR A 85 7.62 -4.23 -17.33
N ILE A 86 6.29 -4.33 -17.43
CA ILE A 86 5.35 -3.49 -16.68
C ILE A 86 5.51 -3.74 -15.17
N ILE A 87 5.49 -5.01 -14.76
CA ILE A 87 5.67 -5.42 -13.36
C ILE A 87 6.99 -4.88 -12.82
N SER A 88 8.08 -4.99 -13.58
CA SER A 88 9.39 -4.50 -13.17
C SER A 88 9.42 -2.99 -12.92
N ILE A 89 8.80 -2.19 -13.80
CA ILE A 89 8.70 -0.72 -13.62
C ILE A 89 7.88 -0.40 -12.36
N ILE A 90 6.73 -1.04 -12.21
CA ILE A 90 5.80 -0.79 -11.11
C ILE A 90 6.44 -1.19 -9.77
N ALA A 91 7.12 -2.33 -9.73
CA ALA A 91 7.81 -2.80 -8.54
C ALA A 91 8.93 -1.86 -8.09
N LYS A 92 9.73 -1.36 -9.05
CA LYS A 92 10.75 -0.35 -8.77
C LYS A 92 10.12 0.92 -8.23
N PHE A 93 9.09 1.43 -8.91
CA PHE A 93 8.36 2.61 -8.48
C PHE A 93 7.81 2.48 -7.06
N TYR A 94 7.17 1.34 -6.77
CA TYR A 94 6.56 1.10 -5.47
C TYR A 94 7.60 0.90 -4.36
N SER A 95 8.72 0.26 -4.67
CA SER A 95 9.83 0.12 -3.73
C SER A 95 10.39 1.49 -3.34
N GLU A 96 10.60 2.38 -4.31
CA GLU A 96 11.07 3.76 -4.07
C GLU A 96 10.03 4.58 -3.28
N PHE A 97 8.74 4.37 -3.56
CA PHE A 97 7.64 5.00 -2.83
C PHE A 97 7.63 4.58 -1.35
N ILE A 98 7.69 3.28 -1.06
CA ILE A 98 7.76 2.72 0.30
C ILE A 98 9.03 3.19 1.01
N GLU A 99 10.15 3.34 0.30
CA GLU A 99 11.41 3.81 0.87
C GLU A 99 11.36 5.25 1.35
N LYS A 100 10.64 6.11 0.62
CA LYS A 100 10.47 7.53 0.98
C LYS A 100 9.36 7.78 2.00
N TRP A 101 8.62 6.74 2.39
CA TRP A 101 7.59 6.88 3.41
C TRP A 101 8.21 7.19 4.76
N ASN A 102 7.73 8.24 5.43
CA ASN A 102 8.20 8.61 6.75
C ASN A 102 7.64 7.63 7.78
N LYS A 103 8.42 6.59 8.09
CA LYS A 103 8.00 5.47 8.94
C LYS A 103 7.86 5.91 10.41
N SER A 104 6.80 5.47 11.08
CA SER A 104 6.79 5.33 12.53
C SER A 104 7.61 4.10 12.96
N ASP A 105 7.97 3.96 14.24
CA ASP A 105 8.73 2.80 14.74
C ASP A 105 8.01 1.45 14.53
N PHE A 106 6.67 1.46 14.51
CA PHE A 106 5.85 0.28 14.24
C PHE A 106 5.89 -0.12 12.76
N ASP A 107 6.05 0.86 11.87
CA ASP A 107 6.08 0.67 10.43
C ASP A 107 7.32 -0.08 9.95
N ILE A 108 8.41 -0.08 10.70
CA ILE A 108 9.69 -0.61 10.19
C ILE A 108 9.56 -2.08 9.79
N THR A 109 9.00 -2.94 10.65
CA THR A 109 8.91 -4.39 10.35
C THR A 109 7.95 -4.69 9.20
N ILE A 110 6.80 -4.02 9.17
CA ILE A 110 5.80 -4.16 8.11
C ILE A 110 6.45 -3.73 6.79
N PHE A 111 7.01 -2.52 6.73
CA PHE A 111 7.57 -1.97 5.51
C PHE A 111 8.79 -2.75 5.00
N GLU A 112 9.67 -3.23 5.89
CA GLU A 112 10.84 -4.02 5.47
C GLU A 112 10.45 -5.36 4.83
N GLU A 113 9.39 -6.02 5.28
CA GLU A 113 8.89 -7.22 4.60
C GLU A 113 8.38 -6.90 3.19
N LYS A 114 7.63 -5.81 3.02
CA LYS A 114 7.09 -5.41 1.71
C LYS A 114 8.22 -5.00 0.76
N LYS A 115 9.22 -4.28 1.27
CA LYS A 115 10.45 -3.98 0.51
C LYS A 115 11.18 -5.25 0.09
N ARG A 116 11.30 -6.24 0.96
CA ARG A 116 11.93 -7.53 0.63
C ARG A 116 11.20 -8.21 -0.52
N LEU A 117 9.88 -8.31 -0.45
CA LEU A 117 9.06 -8.89 -1.52
C LEU A 117 9.25 -8.12 -2.85
N LEU A 118 9.27 -6.79 -2.83
CA LEU A 118 9.50 -6.00 -4.04
C LEU A 118 10.92 -6.17 -4.60
N LYS A 119 11.92 -6.32 -3.75
CA LYS A 119 13.28 -6.67 -4.17
C LYS A 119 13.32 -8.07 -4.79
N ASP A 120 12.58 -9.03 -4.26
CA ASP A 120 12.49 -10.37 -4.84
C ASP A 120 11.87 -10.30 -6.25
N ILE A 121 10.83 -9.50 -6.44
CA ILE A 121 10.28 -9.15 -7.76
C ILE A 121 11.40 -8.56 -8.63
N ILE A 122 12.05 -7.47 -8.23
CA ILE A 122 13.08 -6.80 -9.06
C ILE A 122 14.27 -7.72 -9.40
N ASN A 123 14.66 -8.62 -8.49
CA ASN A 123 15.87 -9.44 -8.62
C ASN A 123 15.63 -10.84 -9.20
N THR A 124 14.40 -11.38 -9.15
CA THR A 124 14.10 -12.73 -9.65
C THR A 124 13.19 -12.66 -10.88
N ASN A 125 13.64 -13.21 -12.00
CA ASN A 125 12.97 -13.03 -13.28
C ASN A 125 11.81 -14.01 -13.55
N CYS A 126 11.19 -14.61 -12.53
CA CYS A 126 10.35 -15.80 -12.78
C CYS A 126 9.27 -16.17 -11.74
N ASN A 127 8.95 -15.34 -10.73
CA ASN A 127 7.88 -15.70 -9.80
C ASN A 127 6.97 -14.54 -9.35
N TRP A 128 6.66 -13.65 -10.30
CA TRP A 128 5.90 -12.42 -10.09
C TRP A 128 4.55 -12.63 -9.38
N ASP A 129 3.74 -13.56 -9.88
CA ASP A 129 2.39 -13.80 -9.34
C ASP A 129 2.43 -14.36 -7.91
N ASN A 130 3.41 -15.20 -7.61
CA ASN A 130 3.60 -15.68 -6.24
C ASN A 130 4.01 -14.56 -5.30
N VAL A 131 4.88 -13.64 -5.72
CA VAL A 131 5.28 -12.53 -4.85
C VAL A 131 4.13 -11.53 -4.67
N ILE A 132 3.34 -11.26 -5.71
CA ILE A 132 2.10 -10.47 -5.59
C ILE A 132 1.17 -11.11 -4.56
N LYS A 133 0.95 -12.44 -4.64
CA LYS A 133 0.15 -13.17 -3.66
C LYS A 133 0.73 -13.13 -2.25
N GLN A 134 2.07 -13.21 -2.11
CA GLN A 134 2.73 -13.06 -0.81
C GLN A 134 2.51 -11.66 -0.22
N MET A 135 2.51 -10.63 -1.06
CA MET A 135 2.21 -9.25 -0.66
C MET A 135 0.78 -9.14 -0.11
N GLU A 136 -0.21 -9.69 -0.81
CA GLU A 136 -1.62 -9.71 -0.38
C GLU A 136 -1.79 -10.44 0.96
N VAL A 137 -1.17 -11.62 1.11
CA VAL A 137 -1.18 -12.37 2.37
C VAL A 137 -0.53 -11.56 3.50
N ALA A 138 0.56 -10.85 3.22
CA ALA A 138 1.25 -10.03 4.20
C ALA A 138 0.38 -8.86 4.68
N PHE A 139 -0.32 -8.17 3.78
CA PHE A 139 -1.29 -7.13 4.14
C PHE A 139 -2.40 -7.68 5.03
N GLU A 140 -2.99 -8.83 4.65
CA GLU A 140 -4.08 -9.42 5.41
C GLU A 140 -3.65 -9.88 6.81
N ARG A 141 -2.45 -10.46 6.93
CA ARG A 141 -1.87 -10.86 8.21
C ARG A 141 -1.70 -9.65 9.13
N ASP A 142 -1.15 -8.56 8.63
CA ASP A 142 -0.85 -7.37 9.42
C ASP A 142 -2.14 -6.63 9.81
N ARG A 143 -3.13 -6.57 8.92
CA ARG A 143 -4.47 -6.05 9.22
C ARG A 143 -5.13 -6.82 10.36
N LYS A 144 -5.08 -8.17 10.32
CA LYS A 144 -5.61 -9.02 11.40
C LYS A 144 -4.89 -8.77 12.73
N MET A 145 -3.58 -8.60 12.70
CA MET A 145 -2.79 -8.30 13.90
C MET A 145 -3.22 -6.97 14.53
N LEU A 146 -3.33 -5.91 13.72
CA LEU A 146 -3.74 -4.58 14.17
C LEU A 146 -5.16 -4.57 14.72
N ASN A 147 -6.12 -5.17 14.01
CA ASN A 147 -7.50 -5.33 14.48
C ASN A 147 -7.57 -6.06 15.83
N LYS A 148 -6.81 -7.16 15.99
CA LYS A 148 -6.74 -7.88 17.26
C LYS A 148 -6.17 -7.01 18.39
N ASN A 149 -5.22 -6.14 18.10
CA ASN A 149 -4.66 -5.21 19.08
C ASN A 149 -5.69 -4.12 19.46
N ILE A 150 -6.40 -3.55 18.48
CA ILE A 150 -7.48 -2.59 18.73
C ILE A 150 -8.54 -3.19 19.65
N GLU A 151 -9.01 -4.40 19.37
CA GLU A 151 -10.03 -5.06 20.21
C GLU A 151 -9.53 -5.25 21.65
N LYS A 152 -8.29 -5.74 21.83
CA LYS A 152 -7.70 -5.87 23.18
C LYS A 152 -7.61 -4.55 23.94
N LEU A 153 -7.33 -3.45 23.24
CA LEU A 153 -7.23 -2.12 23.86
C LEU A 153 -8.61 -1.59 24.25
N LYS A 154 -9.65 -1.81 23.43
CA LYS A 154 -11.05 -1.47 23.77
C LYS A 154 -11.50 -2.17 25.06
N PHE A 155 -11.13 -3.43 25.28
CA PHE A 155 -11.48 -4.16 26.50
C PHE A 155 -10.70 -3.74 27.75
N LYS A 156 -9.57 -3.04 27.62
CA LYS A 156 -8.76 -2.55 28.75
C LYS A 156 -9.14 -1.14 29.21
N GLU A 157 -9.88 -0.40 28.39
CA GLU A 157 -10.36 0.95 28.70
C GLU A 157 -11.78 0.96 29.32
N ASN A 158 -12.42 -0.22 29.44
CA ASN A 158 -13.68 -0.45 30.19
C ASN A 158 -13.40 -1.15 31.52
#